data_AF-A0A2K9J1S2-F1
#
_entry.id   AF-A0A2K9J1S2-F1
#
_cell.length_a   1.000
_cell.length_b   1.000
_cell.length_c   1.000
_cell.angle_alpha   90.00
_cell.angle_beta   90.00
_cell.angle_gamma   90.00
#
_symmetry.space_group_name_H-M   'P 1'
#
loop_
_entity.id
_entity.type
_entity.pdbx_description
1 polymer ?
#
loop_
_entity_poly.entity_id
_entity_poly.type
_entity_poly.pdbx_seq_one_letter_code
_entity_poly.pdbx_strand_id
1 'polypeptide(L)'
;MTNENNWTEKRKELERNLLDAKEKVMHYDSTFRPYRKVTDSEYHEAKRDVIRLATEIRNGDHEATKPADPYEGMSVAQLQQLYDDKKAEYKGGAGSGRQAAELLTINTRIQALEAGEASE
;
A
#
# COMPACT_ATOMS: atom_id res chain seq x y z
N MET A 1 9.21 -13.80 14.15
CA MET A 1 10.12 -12.95 13.36
C MET A 1 9.26 -11.90 12.69
N THR A 2 9.46 -10.64 13.05
CA THR A 2 8.60 -9.50 12.71
C THR A 2 8.63 -9.21 11.20
N ASN A 3 7.47 -8.91 10.60
CA ASN A 3 7.30 -8.57 9.18
C ASN A 3 8.26 -7.45 8.70
N GLU A 4 8.72 -6.59 9.61
CA GLU A 4 9.66 -5.49 9.36
C GLU A 4 11.02 -5.97 8.80
N ASN A 5 11.52 -7.12 9.26
CA ASN A 5 12.78 -7.68 8.74
C ASN A 5 12.64 -8.13 7.28
N ASN A 6 11.47 -8.63 6.89
CA ASN A 6 11.20 -9.08 5.53
C ASN A 6 11.06 -7.90 4.56
N TRP A 7 10.33 -6.84 4.94
CA TRP A 7 10.21 -5.66 4.07
C TRP A 7 11.55 -4.95 3.87
N THR A 8 12.34 -4.78 4.92
CA THR A 8 13.62 -4.07 4.82
C THR A 8 14.60 -4.76 3.85
N GLU A 9 14.66 -6.09 3.86
CA GLU A 9 15.49 -6.86 2.93
C GLU A 9 14.96 -6.79 1.50
N LYS A 10 13.65 -7.00 1.33
CA LYS A 10 12.99 -6.90 0.02
C LYS A 10 13.13 -5.49 -0.59
N ARG A 11 13.01 -4.46 0.22
CA ARG A 11 13.17 -3.05 -0.19
C ARG A 11 14.58 -2.80 -0.73
N LYS A 12 15.62 -3.31 -0.09
CA LYS A 12 17.01 -3.20 -0.57
C LYS A 12 17.20 -3.87 -1.93
N GLU A 13 16.57 -5.02 -2.15
CA GLU A 13 16.61 -5.71 -3.45
C GLU A 13 15.89 -4.89 -4.54
N LEU A 14 14.69 -4.38 -4.24
CA LEU A 14 13.95 -3.51 -5.16
C LEU A 14 14.73 -2.22 -5.50
N GLU A 15 15.41 -1.62 -4.51
CA GLU A 15 16.25 -0.43 -4.72
C GLU A 15 17.45 -0.73 -5.62
N ARG A 16 18.10 -1.89 -5.47
CA ARG A 16 19.19 -2.33 -6.36
C ARG A 16 18.68 -2.50 -7.79
N ASN A 17 17.59 -3.24 -7.97
CA ASN A 17 17.00 -3.45 -9.28
C ASN A 17 16.56 -2.12 -9.93
N LEU A 18 16.08 -1.17 -9.14
CA LEU A 18 15.69 0.17 -9.61
C LEU A 18 16.92 0.97 -10.08
N LEU A 19 18.04 0.89 -9.36
CA LEU A 19 19.29 1.51 -9.76
C LEU A 19 19.80 0.93 -11.07
N ASP A 20 19.80 -0.39 -11.22
CA ASP A 20 20.23 -1.08 -12.45
C ASP A 20 19.35 -0.69 -13.65
N ALA A 21 18.03 -0.60 -13.45
CA ALA A 21 17.11 -0.15 -14.50
C ALA A 21 17.36 1.31 -14.90
N LYS A 22 17.60 2.21 -13.93
CA LYS A 22 17.96 3.61 -14.21
C LYS A 22 19.29 3.72 -14.94
N GLU A 23 20.26 2.89 -14.59
CA GLU A 23 21.57 2.87 -15.24
C GLU A 23 21.43 2.43 -16.71
N LYS A 24 20.64 1.40 -17.02
CA LYS A 24 20.35 1.00 -18.42
C LYS A 24 19.72 2.13 -19.23
N VAL A 25 18.74 2.85 -18.65
CA VAL A 25 18.11 4.02 -19.29
C VAL A 25 19.14 5.10 -19.56
N MET A 26 19.96 5.44 -18.56
CA MET A 26 20.99 6.46 -18.68
C MET A 26 22.05 6.10 -19.73
N HIS A 27 22.55 4.86 -19.76
CA HIS A 27 23.52 4.42 -20.77
C HIS A 27 22.95 4.48 -22.19
N TYR A 28 21.67 4.12 -22.37
CA TYR A 28 21.00 4.22 -23.67
C TYR A 28 20.88 5.68 -24.13
N ASP A 29 20.44 6.57 -23.24
CA ASP A 29 20.18 7.98 -23.55
C ASP A 29 21.49 8.78 -23.75
N SER A 30 22.55 8.43 -23.01
CA SER A 30 23.86 9.12 -23.08
C SER A 30 24.80 8.60 -24.16
N THR A 31 24.57 7.40 -24.71
CA THR A 31 25.47 6.79 -25.70
C THR A 31 24.88 6.87 -27.12
N PHE A 32 25.65 7.48 -28.03
CA PHE A 32 25.31 7.55 -29.46
C PHE A 32 25.60 6.22 -30.18
N ARG A 33 24.86 5.91 -31.25
CA ARG A 33 25.17 4.75 -32.11
C ARG A 33 26.46 5.04 -32.91
N PRO A 34 27.42 4.11 -33.06
CA PRO A 34 27.34 2.66 -32.85
C PRO A 34 27.85 2.15 -31.50
N TYR A 35 28.30 3.02 -30.59
CA TYR A 35 28.95 2.61 -29.33
C TYR A 35 27.96 2.15 -28.25
N ARG A 36 26.66 2.25 -28.52
CA ARG A 36 25.59 1.87 -27.62
C ARG A 36 25.52 0.36 -27.43
N LYS A 37 25.66 -0.10 -26.19
CA LYS A 37 25.56 -1.52 -25.80
C LYS A 37 24.14 -1.94 -25.42
N VAL A 38 23.34 -1.02 -24.90
CA VAL A 38 21.94 -1.26 -24.52
C VAL A 38 21.06 -1.26 -25.77
N THR A 39 20.32 -2.34 -25.98
CA THR A 39 19.38 -2.45 -27.10
C THR A 39 18.11 -1.63 -26.86
N ASP A 40 17.39 -1.30 -27.94
CA ASP A 40 16.13 -0.57 -27.83
C ASP A 40 15.09 -1.34 -26.98
N SER A 41 15.10 -2.68 -27.04
CA SER A 41 14.25 -3.55 -26.22
C SER A 41 14.58 -3.46 -24.73
N GLU A 42 15.86 -3.59 -24.37
CA GLU A 42 16.32 -3.46 -22.98
C GLU A 42 16.03 -2.07 -22.43
N TYR A 43 16.12 -1.03 -23.25
CA TYR A 43 15.73 0.33 -22.87
C TYR A 43 14.24 0.45 -22.56
N HIS A 44 13.38 -0.13 -23.40
CA HIS A 44 11.92 -0.09 -23.20
C HIS A 44 11.49 -0.90 -21.98
N GLU A 45 12.15 -2.02 -21.72
CA GLU A 45 11.98 -2.81 -20.49
C GLU A 45 12.45 -2.01 -19.27
N ALA A 46 13.67 -1.46 -19.30
CA ALA A 46 14.22 -0.68 -18.19
C ALA A 46 13.35 0.53 -17.83
N LYS A 47 12.77 1.24 -18.80
CA LYS A 47 11.81 2.32 -18.51
C LYS A 47 10.57 1.84 -17.78
N ARG A 48 10.02 0.67 -18.15
CA ARG A 48 8.86 0.08 -17.46
C ARG A 48 9.24 -0.35 -16.05
N ASP A 49 10.40 -0.97 -15.89
CA ASP A 49 10.90 -1.40 -14.59
C ASP A 49 11.15 -0.24 -13.64
N VAL A 50 11.66 0.90 -14.10
CA VAL A 50 11.82 2.10 -13.26
C VAL A 50 10.49 2.51 -12.62
N ILE A 51 9.40 2.54 -13.38
CA ILE A 51 8.08 2.92 -12.89
C ILE A 51 7.52 1.84 -11.96
N ARG A 52 7.60 0.58 -12.39
CA ARG A 52 7.07 -0.57 -11.65
C ARG A 52 7.75 -0.71 -10.29
N LEU A 53 9.08 -0.75 -10.26
CA LEU A 53 9.87 -0.91 -9.03
C LEU A 53 9.68 0.28 -8.09
N ALA A 54 9.64 1.52 -8.60
CA ALA A 54 9.36 2.69 -7.77
C ALA A 54 7.95 2.62 -7.13
N THR A 55 6.97 2.11 -7.87
CA THR A 55 5.61 1.89 -7.35
C THR A 55 5.57 0.81 -6.29
N GLU A 56 6.26 -0.31 -6.52
CA GLU A 56 6.35 -1.41 -5.55
C GLU A 56 7.02 -0.97 -4.24
N ILE A 57 8.12 -0.21 -4.32
CA ILE A 57 8.77 0.37 -3.14
C ILE A 57 7.81 1.29 -2.39
N ARG A 58 7.13 2.20 -3.10
CA ARG A 58 6.17 3.11 -2.47
C ARG A 58 5.04 2.37 -1.77
N ASN A 59 4.49 1.34 -2.39
CA ASN A 59 3.38 0.56 -1.83
C ASN A 59 3.83 -0.23 -0.61
N GLY A 60 4.99 -0.88 -0.67
CA GLY A 60 5.49 -1.60 0.49
C GLY A 60 5.91 -0.67 1.64
N ASP A 61 6.47 0.51 1.34
CA ASP A 61 6.74 1.53 2.36
C ASP A 61 5.42 2.03 3.00
N HIS A 62 4.36 2.17 2.21
CA HIS A 62 3.03 2.51 2.72
C HIS A 62 2.48 1.42 3.66
N GLU A 63 2.52 0.15 3.25
CA GLU A 63 2.02 -0.96 4.07
C GLU A 63 2.87 -1.16 5.35
N ALA A 64 4.19 -1.03 5.25
CA ALA A 64 5.08 -1.19 6.40
C ALA A 64 4.95 -0.06 7.45
N THR A 65 4.49 1.12 7.04
CA THR A 65 4.30 2.28 7.93
C THR A 65 2.84 2.53 8.28
N LYS A 66 1.93 1.72 7.75
CA LYS A 66 0.51 1.81 8.05
C LYS A 66 0.28 1.50 9.53
N PRO A 67 -0.40 2.37 10.29
CA PRO A 67 -0.76 2.04 11.66
C PRO A 67 -1.64 0.79 11.65
N ALA A 68 -1.45 -0.07 12.66
CA ALA A 68 -2.31 -1.22 12.87
C ALA A 68 -3.78 -0.77 12.89
N ASP A 69 -4.65 -1.51 12.20
CA ASP A 69 -6.08 -1.19 12.21
C ASP A 69 -6.61 -1.39 13.64
N PRO A 70 -7.15 -0.34 14.29
CA PRO A 70 -7.61 -0.41 15.67
C PRO A 70 -8.77 -1.40 15.86
N TYR A 71 -9.41 -1.83 14.79
CA TYR A 71 -10.53 -2.77 14.78
C TYR A 71 -10.15 -4.19 14.34
N GLU A 72 -8.86 -4.42 14.06
CA GLU A 72 -8.36 -5.72 13.64
C GLU A 72 -8.52 -6.77 14.76
N GLY A 73 -9.07 -7.94 14.40
CA GLY A 73 -9.30 -9.04 15.34
C GLY A 73 -10.55 -8.91 16.22
N MET A 74 -11.33 -7.82 16.11
CA MET A 74 -12.63 -7.72 16.77
C MET A 74 -13.69 -8.57 16.05
N SER A 75 -14.56 -9.22 16.82
CA SER A 75 -15.71 -9.94 16.27
C SER A 75 -16.81 -8.97 15.80
N VAL A 76 -17.73 -9.45 14.95
CA VAL A 76 -18.89 -8.68 14.50
C VAL A 76 -19.66 -8.09 15.68
N ALA A 77 -19.94 -8.90 16.71
CA ALA A 77 -20.66 -8.43 17.91
C ALA A 77 -19.91 -7.32 18.68
N GLN A 78 -18.57 -7.38 18.76
CA GLN A 78 -17.76 -6.35 19.40
C GLN A 78 -17.79 -5.04 18.59
N LEU A 79 -17.72 -5.13 17.26
CA LEU A 79 -17.81 -3.97 16.37
C LEU A 79 -19.21 -3.34 16.41
N GLN A 80 -20.27 -4.16 16.47
CA GLN A 80 -21.64 -3.68 16.59
C GLN A 80 -21.83 -2.84 17.86
N GLN A 81 -21.37 -3.36 19.00
CA GLN A 81 -21.43 -2.66 20.28
C GLN A 81 -20.66 -1.34 20.23
N LEU A 82 -19.45 -1.36 19.67
CA LEU A 82 -18.62 -0.16 19.53
C LEU A 82 -19.27 0.88 18.62
N TYR A 83 -19.89 0.45 17.53
CA TYR A 83 -20.64 1.33 16.64
C TYR A 83 -21.80 2.01 17.38
N ASP A 84 -22.58 1.25 18.15
CA ASP A 84 -23.72 1.79 18.90
C ASP A 84 -23.28 2.77 19.99
N ASP A 85 -22.21 2.46 20.73
CA ASP A 85 -21.62 3.35 21.73
C ASP A 85 -21.17 4.68 21.08
N LYS A 86 -20.40 4.60 19.98
CA LYS A 86 -19.90 5.78 19.25
C LYS A 86 -21.02 6.58 18.59
N LYS A 87 -22.08 5.91 18.14
CA LYS A 87 -23.25 6.53 17.53
C LYS A 87 -24.08 7.26 18.57
N ALA A 88 -24.17 6.76 19.80
CA ALA A 88 -24.83 7.46 20.91
C ALA A 88 -24.06 8.73 21.30
N GLU A 89 -22.73 8.74 21.19
CA GLU A 89 -21.88 9.91 21.41
C GLU A 89 -21.89 10.92 20.25
N TYR A 90 -22.31 10.49 19.06
CA TYR A 90 -22.34 11.31 17.86
C TYR A 90 -23.46 12.35 17.91
N LYS A 91 -23.09 13.61 18.16
CA LYS A 91 -24.05 14.74 18.25
C LYS A 91 -24.41 15.38 16.90
N GLY A 92 -23.60 15.14 15.86
CA GLY A 92 -23.75 15.76 14.54
C GLY A 92 -23.46 17.27 14.51
N GLY A 93 -22.85 17.77 13.44
CA GLY A 93 -22.67 19.21 13.23
C GLY A 93 -21.35 19.60 12.53
N ALA A 94 -21.09 20.90 12.45
CA ALA A 94 -19.84 21.41 11.90
C ALA A 94 -18.64 20.93 12.76
N GLY A 95 -17.72 20.18 12.15
CA GLY A 95 -16.55 19.62 12.82
C GLY A 95 -16.68 18.15 13.26
N SER A 96 -17.86 17.52 13.13
CA SER A 96 -18.06 16.10 13.47
C SER A 96 -17.60 15.12 12.40
N GLY A 97 -16.90 15.59 11.36
CA GLY A 97 -16.47 14.77 10.21
C GLY A 97 -15.57 13.59 10.58
N ARG A 98 -14.72 13.74 11.61
CA ARG A 98 -13.89 12.64 12.11
C ARG A 98 -14.73 11.54 12.77
N GLN A 99 -15.72 11.91 13.57
CA GLN A 99 -16.62 10.96 14.23
C GLN A 99 -17.52 10.24 13.22
N ALA A 100 -18.00 10.98 12.21
CA ALA A 100 -18.76 10.38 11.11
C ALA A 100 -17.91 9.40 10.28
N ALA A 101 -16.65 9.74 10.01
CA ALA A 101 -15.71 8.85 9.33
C ALA A 101 -15.44 7.58 10.16
N GLU A 102 -15.23 7.71 11.46
CA GLU A 102 -15.03 6.58 12.38
C GLU A 102 -16.22 5.60 12.36
N LEU A 103 -17.44 6.13 12.46
CA LEU A 103 -18.67 5.33 12.35
C LEU A 103 -18.79 4.61 11.01
N LEU A 104 -18.48 5.29 9.91
CA LEU A 104 -18.47 4.68 8.57
C LEU A 104 -17.43 3.57 8.48
N THR A 105 -16.22 3.76 9.01
CA THR A 105 -15.17 2.74 9.02
C THR A 105 -15.63 1.48 9.77
N ILE A 106 -16.18 1.63 10.97
CA ILE A 106 -16.69 0.49 11.77
C ILE A 106 -17.82 -0.23 11.01
N ASN A 107 -18.77 0.51 10.46
CA ASN A 107 -19.90 -0.07 9.73
C ASN A 107 -19.46 -0.82 8.45
N THR A 108 -18.51 -0.28 7.69
CA THR A 108 -17.95 -0.98 6.52
C THR A 108 -17.24 -2.27 6.92
N ARG A 109 -16.57 -2.28 8.08
CA ARG A 109 -15.91 -3.48 8.60
C ARG A 109 -16.90 -4.56 9.00
N ILE A 110 -17.98 -4.19 9.69
CA ILE A 110 -19.08 -5.10 10.04
C ILE A 110 -19.62 -5.75 8.77
N GLN A 111 -19.98 -4.96 7.76
CA GLN A 111 -20.51 -5.47 6.49
C GLN A 111 -19.54 -6.42 5.78
N ALA A 112 -18.25 -6.12 5.80
CA ALA A 112 -17.23 -6.99 5.18
C ALA A 112 -17.10 -8.34 5.91
N LEU A 113 -17.20 -8.36 7.24
CA LEU A 113 -17.15 -9.58 8.03
C LEU A 113 -18.43 -10.41 7.86
N GLU A 114 -19.60 -9.77 7.91
CA GLU A 114 -20.88 -10.44 7.70
C GLU A 114 -21.01 -11.02 6.28
N ALA A 115 -20.50 -10.32 5.26
CA ALA A 115 -20.47 -10.84 3.88
C ALA A 115 -19.49 -12.01 3.72
N GLY A 116 -18.38 -12.01 4.46
CA GLY A 116 -17.42 -13.12 4.50
C GLY A 116 -17.98 -14.36 5.20
N GLU A 117 -18.63 -14.18 6.35
CA GLU A 117 -19.30 -15.25 7.10
C GLU A 117 -20.51 -15.84 6.35
N ALA A 118 -21.21 -15.05 5.54
CA ALA A 118 -22.31 -15.54 4.70
C ALA A 118 -21.85 -16.32 3.45
N SER A 119 -20.54 -16.32 3.17
CA SER A 119 -19.93 -16.98 2.01
C SER A 119 -19.24 -18.31 2.36
N GLU A 120 -19.20 -18.69 3.65
CA GLU A 120 -18.77 -20.01 4.17
C GLU A 120 -19.97 -20.92 4.47
#